data_AF-A0A820QSW8-F1
#
_entry.id   AF-A0A820QSW8-F1
#
_cell.length_a   1.000
_cell.length_b   1.000
_cell.length_c   1.000
_cell.angle_alpha   90.00
_cell.angle_beta   90.00
_cell.angle_gamma   90.00
#
_symmetry.space_group_name_H-M   'P 1'
#
loop_
_entity.id
_entity.type
_entity.pdbx_description
1 polymer ?
#
loop_
_entity_poly.entity_id
_entity_poly.type
_entity_poly.pdbx_seq_one_letter_code
_entity_poly.pdbx_strand_id
1 'polypeptide(L)'
;PEQPVLSPVSGCIYEKRLIIKYLHEASTDPTNGQPLTEEQLIDVKVTPLGKPKPPSATSIPAILKMLQDEWDGTMLHSFTLRQQLQTARQGFFCCCCLIS
;
A
#
# COMPACT_ATOMS: atom_id res chain seq x y z
N PRO A 1 -5.40 -1.64 -7.95
CA PRO A 1 -6.45 -2.60 -7.53
C PRO A 1 -7.26 -3.06 -8.74
N GLU A 2 -7.00 -4.28 -9.22
CA GLU A 2 -7.75 -4.87 -10.34
C GLU A 2 -9.17 -5.29 -9.92
N GLN A 3 -9.32 -5.74 -8.69
CA GLN A 3 -10.60 -6.09 -8.07
C GLN A 3 -10.67 -5.44 -6.68
N PRO A 4 -11.25 -4.23 -6.57
CA PRO A 4 -11.45 -3.59 -5.28
C PRO A 4 -12.59 -4.26 -4.52
N VAL A 5 -12.34 -4.57 -3.26
CA VAL A 5 -13.34 -5.10 -2.32
C VAL A 5 -13.42 -4.20 -1.12
N LEU A 6 -14.63 -4.02 -0.59
CA LEU A 6 -14.90 -3.20 0.58
C LEU A 6 -15.15 -4.09 1.79
N SER A 7 -14.47 -3.78 2.89
CA SER A 7 -14.79 -4.33 4.21
C SER A 7 -15.94 -3.51 4.82
N PRO A 8 -17.07 -4.12 5.21
CA PRO A 8 -18.20 -3.39 5.80
C PRO A 8 -17.89 -2.86 7.21
N VAL A 9 -16.94 -3.50 7.90
CA VAL A 9 -16.58 -3.15 9.29
C VAL A 9 -15.65 -1.94 9.35
N SER A 10 -14.66 -1.88 8.46
CA SER A 10 -13.66 -0.80 8.44
C SER A 10 -13.96 0.27 7.39
N GLY A 11 -14.90 0.02 6.46
CA GLY A 11 -15.22 0.93 5.35
C GLY A 11 -14.05 1.14 4.38
N CYS A 12 -13.01 0.33 4.49
CA CYS A 12 -11.78 0.44 3.73
C CYS A 12 -11.83 -0.44 2.48
N ILE A 13 -11.22 0.06 1.40
CA ILE A 13 -11.14 -0.63 0.10
C ILE A 13 -9.80 -1.35 0.02
N TYR A 14 -9.85 -2.66 -0.20
CA TYR A 14 -8.68 -3.53 -0.35
C TYR A 14 -8.66 -4.18 -1.74
N GLU A 15 -7.52 -4.76 -2.10
CA GLU A 15 -7.42 -5.64 -3.26
C GLU A 15 -7.84 -7.07 -2.86
N LYS A 16 -8.77 -7.67 -3.60
CA LYS A 16 -9.33 -8.99 -3.31
C LYS A 16 -8.27 -10.05 -3.01
N ARG A 17 -7.21 -10.10 -3.82
CA ARG A 17 -6.12 -11.07 -3.68
C ARG A 17 -5.32 -10.90 -2.37
N LEU A 18 -5.17 -9.67 -1.89
CA LEU A 18 -4.39 -9.39 -0.68
C LEU A 18 -5.23 -9.66 0.57
N ILE A 19 -6.50 -9.25 0.58
CA ILE A 19 -7.36 -9.45 1.75
C ILE A 19 -7.73 -10.93 1.95
N ILE A 20 -7.95 -11.71 0.89
CA ILE A 20 -8.24 -13.15 1.01
C ILE A 20 -7.05 -13.89 1.64
N LYS A 21 -5.82 -13.60 1.17
CA LYS A 21 -4.61 -14.19 1.77
C LYS A 21 -4.49 -13.83 3.25
N TYR A 22 -4.77 -12.56 3.59
CA TYR A 22 -4.73 -12.13 4.98
C TYR A 22 -5.79 -12.83 5.82
N LEU A 23 -7.04 -12.95 5.35
CA LEU A 23 -8.12 -13.62 6.07
C LEU A 23 -7.87 -15.13 6.29
N HIS A 24 -7.16 -15.77 5.36
CA HIS A 24 -6.71 -17.15 5.50
C HIS A 24 -5.64 -17.32 6.60
N GLU A 25 -4.79 -16.31 6.83
CA GLU A 25 -3.72 -16.34 7.82
C GLU A 25 -4.17 -15.81 9.19
N ALA A 26 -4.93 -14.71 9.18
CA ALA A 26 -5.47 -14.02 10.32
C ALA A 26 -6.91 -13.62 9.94
N SER A 27 -7.90 -14.36 10.44
CA SER A 27 -9.34 -14.17 10.17
C SER A 27 -9.91 -12.89 10.81
N THR A 28 -9.21 -11.79 10.64
CA THR A 28 -9.35 -10.51 11.31
C THR A 28 -9.09 -9.40 10.29
N ASP A 29 -9.63 -8.20 10.52
CA ASP A 29 -9.38 -7.01 9.72
C ASP A 29 -7.98 -6.42 9.95
N PRO A 30 -7.20 -6.09 8.90
CA PRO A 30 -5.85 -5.55 9.04
C PRO A 30 -5.79 -4.12 9.60
N THR A 31 -6.93 -3.41 9.62
CA THR A 31 -6.99 -1.99 10.04
C THR A 31 -7.60 -1.82 11.42
N ASN A 32 -8.61 -2.62 11.76
CA ASN A 32 -9.39 -2.46 13.00
C ASN A 32 -9.33 -3.66 13.94
N GLY A 33 -8.72 -4.78 13.54
CA GLY A 33 -8.59 -5.95 14.40
C GLY A 33 -9.91 -6.69 14.68
N GLN A 34 -10.97 -6.44 13.91
CA GLN A 34 -12.28 -7.05 14.07
C GLN A 34 -12.39 -8.37 13.30
N PRO A 35 -13.19 -9.35 13.75
CA PRO A 35 -13.37 -10.59 13.01
C PRO A 35 -14.11 -10.31 11.69
N LEU A 36 -13.47 -10.65 10.58
CA LEU A 36 -14.04 -10.49 9.24
C LEU A 36 -13.98 -11.83 8.51
N THR A 37 -15.05 -12.18 7.80
CA THR A 37 -15.12 -13.38 6.97
C THR A 37 -15.12 -12.99 5.50
N GLU A 38 -14.55 -13.84 4.63
CA GLU A 38 -14.44 -13.58 3.19
C GLU A 38 -15.80 -13.29 2.53
N GLU A 39 -16.87 -13.89 3.03
CA GLU A 39 -18.25 -13.74 2.54
C GLU A 39 -18.82 -12.33 2.80
N GLN A 40 -18.28 -11.62 3.79
CA GLN A 40 -18.72 -10.26 4.13
C GLN A 40 -18.05 -9.20 3.26
N LEU A 41 -17.09 -9.57 2.40
CA LEU A 41 -16.44 -8.64 1.48
C LEU A 41 -17.39 -8.26 0.34
N ILE A 42 -17.56 -6.96 0.14
CA ILE A 42 -18.42 -6.43 -0.93
C ILE A 42 -17.53 -6.07 -2.13
N ASP A 43 -17.70 -6.75 -3.26
CA ASP A 43 -17.00 -6.43 -4.50
C ASP A 43 -17.45 -5.05 -5.01
N VAL A 44 -16.53 -4.08 -5.08
CA VAL A 44 -16.79 -2.74 -5.63
C VAL A 44 -16.40 -2.73 -7.09
N LYS A 45 -17.38 -2.79 -7.98
CA LYS A 45 -17.15 -2.73 -9.43
C LYS A 45 -16.92 -1.29 -9.87
N VAL A 46 -15.71 -0.78 -9.66
CA VAL A 46 -15.31 0.52 -10.23
C VAL A 46 -15.11 0.35 -11.74
N THR A 47 -15.71 1.23 -12.55
CA THR A 47 -15.33 1.33 -13.95
C THR A 47 -13.86 1.73 -13.98
N PRO A 48 -12.96 0.95 -14.58
CA PRO A 48 -11.55 1.32 -14.63
C PRO A 48 -11.46 2.63 -15.41
N LEU A 49 -11.29 3.74 -14.68
CA LEU A 49 -10.77 4.97 -15.25
C LEU A 49 -9.37 4.62 -15.73
N GLY A 50 -9.29 4.17 -16.98
CA GLY A 50 -8.07 3.75 -17.61
C GLY A 50 -7.10 4.91 -17.49
N LYS A 51 -6.06 4.75 -16.66
CA LYS A 51 -4.91 5.65 -16.72
C LYS A 51 -4.42 5.54 -18.16
N PRO A 52 -4.42 6.64 -18.95
CA PRO A 52 -3.94 6.56 -20.32
C PRO A 52 -2.51 6.05 -20.24
N LYS A 53 -2.30 4.85 -20.77
CA LYS A 53 -0.96 4.23 -20.83
C LYS A 53 -0.11 5.22 -21.62
N PRO A 54 0.97 5.80 -21.06
CA PRO A 54 1.77 6.75 -21.80
C PRO A 54 2.28 6.04 -23.06
N PRO A 55 2.13 6.62 -24.25
CA PRO A 55 2.40 5.96 -25.55
C PRO A 55 3.90 5.76 -25.85
N SER A 56 4.74 5.53 -24.84
CA SER A 56 6.21 5.50 -24.98
C SER A 56 6.89 4.17 -24.63
N ALA A 57 6.13 3.09 -24.40
CA ALA A 57 6.70 1.77 -24.10
C ALA A 57 6.71 0.84 -25.32
N THR A 58 7.28 1.26 -26.45
CA THR A 58 7.31 0.48 -27.71
C THR A 58 8.67 -0.10 -28.07
N SER A 59 9.75 0.24 -27.35
CA SER A 59 11.10 -0.28 -27.60
C SER A 59 11.72 -0.89 -26.34
N ILE A 60 12.51 -1.95 -26.52
CA ILE A 60 13.27 -2.63 -25.46
C ILE A 60 14.08 -1.63 -24.61
N PRO A 61 14.85 -0.67 -25.18
CA PRO A 61 15.58 0.31 -24.37
C PRO A 61 14.67 1.27 -23.58
N ALA A 62 13.50 1.66 -24.13
CA ALA A 62 12.57 2.53 -23.42
C ALA A 62 11.93 1.84 -22.19
N ILE A 63 11.64 0.53 -22.29
CA ILE A 63 11.15 -0.25 -21.17
C ILE A 63 12.22 -0.38 -20.07
N LEU A 64 13.47 -0.67 -20.45
CA LEU A 64 14.57 -0.75 -19.47
C LEU A 64 14.78 0.56 -18.74
N LYS A 65 14.71 1.69 -19.45
CA LYS A 65 14.84 3.01 -18.84
C LYS A 65 13.70 3.30 -17.86
N MET A 66 12.46 2.99 -18.23
CA MET A 66 11.30 3.11 -17.34
C MET A 66 11.46 2.26 -16.07
N LEU A 67 11.93 1.01 -16.20
CA LEU A 67 12.17 0.15 -15.04
C LEU A 67 13.28 0.70 -14.13
N GLN A 68 14.34 1.28 -14.70
CA GLN A 68 15.40 1.94 -13.93
C GLN A 68 14.84 3.15 -13.17
N ASP A 69 14.05 4.00 -13.84
CA ASP A 69 13.48 5.20 -13.22
C ASP A 69 12.52 4.84 -12.05
N GLU A 70 11.68 3.82 -12.22
CA GLU A 70 10.79 3.33 -11.16
C GLU A 70 11.56 2.71 -9.98
N TRP A 71 12.67 2.00 -10.27
CA TRP A 71 13.55 1.45 -9.25
C TRP A 71 14.20 2.56 -8.42
N ASP A 72 14.77 3.56 -9.09
CA ASP A 72 15.41 4.71 -8.43
C ASP A 72 14.41 5.47 -7.55
N GLY A 73 13.20 5.70 -8.06
CA GLY A 73 12.11 6.31 -7.28
C GLY A 73 11.73 5.51 -6.04
N THR A 74 11.59 4.19 -6.17
CA THR A 74 11.27 3.28 -5.05
C THR A 74 12.37 3.26 -4.00
N MET A 75 13.64 3.27 -4.43
CA MET A 75 14.80 3.26 -3.53
C MET A 75 14.92 4.57 -2.75
N LEU A 76 14.77 5.72 -3.42
CA LEU A 76 14.74 7.03 -2.76
C LEU A 76 13.61 7.13 -1.74
N HIS A 77 12.39 6.70 -2.10
CA HIS A 77 11.25 6.70 -1.18
C HIS A 77 11.52 5.84 0.06
N SER A 78 12.07 4.63 -0.13
CA SER A 78 12.43 3.73 0.97
C SER A 78 13.49 4.33 1.89
N PHE A 79 14.47 5.04 1.33
CA PHE A 79 15.49 5.73 2.11
C PHE A 79 14.89 6.88 2.93
N THR A 80 14.08 7.75 2.31
CA THR A 80 13.39 8.85 2.99
C THR A 80 12.49 8.33 4.12
N LEU A 81 11.72 7.26 3.87
CA LEU A 81 10.85 6.67 4.89
C LEU A 81 11.66 6.14 6.09
N ARG A 82 12.81 5.50 5.83
CA ARG A 82 13.74 5.06 6.89
C ARG A 82 14.30 6.25 7.66
N GLN A 83 14.67 7.32 6.98
CA GLN A 83 15.17 8.55 7.62
C GLN A 83 14.10 9.16 8.52
N GLN A 84 12.85 9.28 8.04
CA GLN A 84 11.72 9.77 8.83
C GLN A 84 11.47 8.92 10.08
N LEU A 85 11.54 7.59 9.97
CA LEU A 85 11.42 6.69 11.13
C LEU A 85 12.54 6.90 12.16
N GLN A 86 13.78 7.11 11.70
CA GLN A 86 14.91 7.38 12.61
C GLN A 86 14.77 8.74 13.29
N THR A 87 14.41 9.78 12.55
CA THR A 87 14.19 11.13 13.09
C THR A 87 13.02 11.15 14.08
N ALA A 88 11.91 10.49 13.77
CA ALA A 88 10.77 10.38 14.69
C ALA A 88 11.19 9.68 16.00
N ARG A 89 11.94 8.57 15.92
CA ARG A 89 12.48 7.89 17.10
C ARG A 89 13.39 8.81 17.93
N GLN A 90 14.34 9.50 17.30
CA GLN A 90 15.23 10.40 18.04
C GLN A 90 14.51 11.61 18.66
N GLY A 91 13.51 12.16 17.98
CA GLY A 91 12.66 13.23 18.52
C GLY A 91 11.91 12.80 19.78
N PHE A 92 11.36 11.57 19.80
CA PHE A 92 10.73 11.00 21.00
C PHE A 92 11.71 10.89 22.18
N PHE A 93 12.95 10.45 21.94
CA PHE A 93 13.98 10.37 22.99
C PHE A 93 14.40 11.75 23.53
N CYS A 94 14.54 12.75 22.65
CA CYS A 94 14.96 14.10 23.06
C CYS A 94 13.87 14.82 23.87
N CYS A 95 12.59 14.69 23.49
CA CYS A 95 11.48 15.26 24.24
C CYS A 95 11.28 14.60 25.61
N CYS A 96 11.48 13.29 25.74
CA CYS A 96 11.45 12.62 27.05
C CYS A 96 12.57 13.11 27.98
N CYS A 97 13.77 13.40 27.45
CA CYS A 97 14.90 13.86 28.25
C CYS A 97 14.79 15.33 28.68
N LEU A 98 13.94 16.13 28.03
CA LEU A 98 13.67 17.53 28.40
C LEU A 98 12.55 17.68 29.44
N ILE A 99 11.76 16.62 29.67
CA ILE A 99 10.60 16.60 30.58
C ILE A 99 10.92 15.97 31.96
N SER A 100 12.06 15.26 32.11
CA SER A 100 12.59 14.75 33.39
C SER A 100 13.70 15.64 33.92
#